data_AF-A0A1M4YU82-F1
#
_entry.id   AF-A0A1M4YU82-F1
#
_cell.length_a   1.000
_cell.length_b   1.000
_cell.length_c   1.000
_cell.angle_alpha   90.00
_cell.angle_beta   90.00
_cell.angle_gamma   90.00
#
_symmetry.space_group_name_H-M   'P 1'
#
loop_
_entity.id
_entity.type
_entity.pdbx_description
1 polymer ?
#
loop_
_entity_poly.entity_id
_entity_poly.type
_entity_poly.pdbx_seq_one_letter_code
_entity_poly.pdbx_strand_id
1 'polypeptide(L)' 'MVLSRERLLDLTTGREAMAFDRAIDNQVSRLRRKIERDPSAPHLIVTIRGGGYSLSAEVEELPP' A
#
# COMPACT_ATOMS: atom_id res chain seq x y z
N MET A 1 8.52 -7.11 -4.84
CA MET A 1 8.63 -7.12 -3.35
C MET A 1 7.22 -6.99 -2.75
N VAL A 2 6.89 -7.72 -1.68
CA VAL A 2 5.56 -7.64 -1.03
C VAL A 2 5.74 -7.06 0.38
N LEU A 3 4.90 -6.08 0.75
CA LEU A 3 4.85 -5.53 2.10
C LEU A 3 3.59 -6.02 2.81
N SER A 4 3.76 -6.56 4.03
CA SER A 4 2.65 -6.97 4.88
C SER A 4 1.87 -5.76 5.37
N ARG A 5 0.62 -5.97 5.80
CA ARG A 5 -0.22 -4.91 6.36
C ARG A 5 0.39 -4.32 7.63
N GLU A 6 0.92 -5.18 8.50
CA GLU A 6 1.65 -4.75 9.70
C GLU A 6 2.84 -3.88 9.34
N ARG A 7 3.65 -4.29 8.36
CA ARG A 7 4.80 -3.48 7.92
C ARG A 7 4.39 -2.13 7.34
N LEU A 8 3.29 -2.09 6.58
CA LEU A 8 2.74 -0.83 6.06
C LEU A 8 2.21 0.05 7.20
N LEU A 9 1.60 -0.54 8.23
CA LEU A 9 1.15 0.17 9.42
C LEU A 9 2.34 0.82 10.14
N ASP A 10 3.41 0.06 10.37
CA ASP A 10 4.63 0.56 11.03
C ASP A 10 5.28 1.71 10.26
N LEU A 11 5.33 1.62 8.92
CA LEU A 11 5.99 2.62 8.08
C LEU A 11 5.17 3.90 7.90
N THR A 12 3.85 3.83 8.06
CA THR A 12 2.94 4.97 7.83
C THR A 12 2.47 5.65 9.12
N THR A 13 2.62 4.97 10.24
CA THR A 13 2.22 5.47 11.56
C THR A 13 3.42 6.01 12.32
N GLY A 14 3.50 7.32 12.55
CA GLY A 14 4.33 7.84 13.64
C GLY A 14 3.69 7.52 14.99
N ARG A 15 4.49 7.02 15.96
CA ARG A 15 4.28 6.69 17.41
C ARG A 15 2.88 6.54 18.08
N GLU A 16 1.74 6.86 17.48
CA GLU A 16 0.41 6.90 18.13
C GLU A 16 -0.79 6.47 17.25
N ALA A 17 -0.71 5.47 16.36
CA ALA A 17 -1.96 4.87 15.84
C ALA A 17 -2.25 3.54 16.50
N MET A 18 -3.29 3.57 17.34
CA MET A 18 -3.96 2.40 17.85
C MET A 18 -4.35 1.50 16.69
N ALA A 19 -3.91 0.24 16.77
CA ALA A 19 -4.09 -0.79 15.77
C ALA A 19 -5.56 -0.92 15.35
N PHE A 20 -5.84 -0.57 14.11
CA PHE A 20 -7.02 -1.06 13.42
C PHE A 20 -6.55 -1.66 12.09
N ASP A 21 -6.58 -2.98 11.97
CA ASP A 21 -6.16 -3.71 10.76
C ASP A 21 -6.80 -3.20 9.47
N ARG A 22 -8.01 -2.59 9.56
CA ARG A 22 -8.70 -1.99 8.42
C ARG A 22 -8.18 -0.61 8.01
N ALA A 23 -7.31 0.02 8.79
CA ALA A 23 -6.74 1.32 8.44
C ALA A 23 -5.92 1.23 7.14
N ILE A 24 -5.07 0.22 6.99
CA ILE A 24 -4.23 0.07 5.80
C ILE A 24 -5.04 -0.21 4.54
N ASP A 25 -6.00 -1.12 4.59
CA ASP A 25 -6.83 -1.43 3.42
C ASP A 25 -7.64 -0.19 2.95
N ASN A 26 -8.12 0.64 3.89
CA ASN A 26 -8.76 1.91 3.58
C ASN A 26 -7.79 2.91 2.95
N GLN A 27 -6.57 3.05 3.48
CA GLN A 27 -5.57 3.94 2.90
C GLN A 27 -5.14 3.48 1.51
N VAL A 28 -4.94 2.18 1.29
CA VAL A 28 -4.67 1.62 -0.05
C VAL A 28 -5.84 1.86 -1.00
N SER A 29 -7.08 1.70 -0.54
CA SER A 29 -8.28 2.01 -1.33
C SER A 29 -8.32 3.48 -1.75
N ARG A 30 -7.95 4.40 -0.85
CA ARG A 30 -7.87 5.84 -1.15
C ARG A 30 -6.71 6.17 -2.09
N LEU A 31 -5.56 5.50 -1.93
CA LEU A 31 -4.40 5.68 -2.78
C LEU A 31 -4.67 5.19 -4.20
N ARG A 32 -5.25 4.01 -4.38
CA ARG A 32 -5.66 3.48 -5.69
C ARG A 32 -6.58 4.44 -6.44
N ARG A 33 -7.54 5.06 -5.75
CA ARG A 33 -8.40 6.10 -6.35
C ARG A 33 -7.65 7.32 -6.89
N LYS A 34 -6.43 7.58 -6.40
CA LYS A 34 -5.61 8.71 -6.82
C LYS A 34 -4.63 8.37 -7.94
N ILE A 35 -4.10 7.15 -7.96
CA ILE A 35 -2.96 6.78 -8.82
C ILE A 35 -3.30 5.76 -9.90
N GLU A 36 -4.33 4.94 -9.69
CA GLU A 36 -4.74 3.95 -10.68
C GLU A 36 -5.65 4.60 -11.72
N ARG A 37 -5.53 4.16 -12.97
CA ARG A 37 -6.47 4.54 -14.03
C ARG A 37 -7.89 4.02 -13.76
N ASP A 38 -7.98 2.79 -13.28
CA ASP A 38 -9.22 2.15 -12.82
C ASP A 38 -8.99 1.53 -11.43
N PRO A 39 -9.50 2.14 -10.36
CA PRO A 39 -9.32 1.62 -9.00
C PRO A 39 -9.96 0.25 -8.74
N SER A 40 -10.92 -0.18 -9.57
CA SER A 40 -11.57 -1.49 -9.47
C SER A 40 -10.74 -2.62 -10.10
N ALA A 41 -9.85 -2.26 -11.03
CA ALA A 41 -8.87 -3.14 -11.65
C ALA A 41 -7.44 -2.59 -11.45
N PRO A 42 -6.90 -2.63 -10.21
CA PRO A 42 -5.61 -2.00 -9.90
C PRO A 42 -4.43 -2.76 -10.52
N HIS A 43 -3.53 -2.01 -11.16
CA HIS A 43 -2.32 -2.55 -11.79
C HIS A 43 -1.04 -2.09 -11.09
N LEU A 44 -1.05 -0.91 -10.43
CA LEU A 44 0.12 -0.39 -9.73
C LEU A 44 0.25 -0.97 -8.32
N ILE A 45 -0.83 -0.98 -7.52
CA ILE A 45 -0.83 -1.58 -6.19
C ILE A 45 -1.61 -2.89 -6.24
N VAL A 46 -0.91 -4.02 -6.28
CA VAL A 46 -1.49 -5.36 -6.38
C VAL A 46 -1.71 -5.96 -5.00
N THR A 47 -2.87 -6.56 -4.76
CA THR A 47 -3.16 -7.31 -3.53
C THR A 47 -2.63 -8.73 -3.66
N ILE A 48 -1.75 -9.15 -2.75
CA ILE A 48 -1.31 -10.54 -2.62
C ILE A 48 -2.09 -11.18 -1.48
N ARG A 49 -2.91 -12.20 -1.79
CA ARG A 49 -3.72 -12.92 -0.79
C ARG A 49 -2.80 -13.51 0.29
N GLY A 50 -3.06 -13.20 1.55
CA GLY A 50 -2.20 -13.58 2.68
C GLY A 50 -0.85 -12.85 2.78
N GLY A 51 -0.41 -12.15 1.73
CA GLY A 51 0.90 -11.48 1.69
C GLY A 51 0.87 -9.98 1.95
N GLY A 52 -0.22 -9.28 1.62
CA GLY A 52 -0.32 -7.82 1.74
C GLY A 52 -0.37 -7.14 0.38
N TYR A 53 0.47 -6.14 0.16
CA TYR A 53 0.45 -5.31 -1.05
C TYR A 53 1.83 -5.25 -1.72
N SER A 54 1.82 -5.19 -3.05
CA SER A 54 3.02 -5.02 -3.87
C SER A 54 2.85 -3.84 -4.81
N LEU A 55 3.90 -3.03 -4.95
CA LEU A 55 4.01 -2.06 -6.02
C LEU A 55 4.52 -2.79 -7.29
N SER A 56 3.68 -2.83 -8.31
CA SER A 56 3.94 -3.48 -9.60
C SER A 56 4.29 -2.43 -10.65
N ALA A 57 5.37 -1.69 -10.38
CA ALA A 57 5.94 -0.70 -11.28
C ALA A 57 7.48 -0.81 -11.23
N GLU A 58 8.13 -0.42 -12.33
CA GLU A 58 9.57 -0.19 -12.30
C GLU A 58 9.88 1.00 -11.39
N VAL A 59 10.91 0.85 -10.58
CA VAL A 59 11.35 1.85 -9.61
C VAL A 59 12.81 2.15 -9.87
N GLU A 60 13.14 3.43 -9.89
CA GLU A 60 14.51 3.94 -9.94
C GLU A 60 14.77 4.78 -8.69
N GLU A 61 15.97 4.66 -8.13
CA GLU A 61 16.42 5.61 -7.12
C GLU A 61 16.80 6.90 -7.83
N LEU A 62 16.05 7.97 -7.54
CA LEU A 62 16.44 9.30 -8.01
C LEU A 62 17.66 9.76 -7.20
N PRO A 63 18.78 10.12 -7.87
CA PRO A 63 19.91 10.70 -7.18
C PRO A 63 19.50 12.02 -6.48
N PRO A 64 20.16 12.37 -5.36
CA PRO A 64 19.79 13.50 -4.51
C PRO A 64 19.92 14.86 -5.19
#